data_AF-A0A431IAG6-F1
#
_entry.id   AF-A0A431IAG6-F1
#
_cell.length_a   1.000
_cell.length_b   1.000
_cell.length_c   1.000
_cell.angle_alpha   90.00
_cell.angle_beta   90.00
_cell.angle_gamma   90.00
#
_symmetry.space_group_name_H-M   'P 1'
#
loop_
_entity.id
_entity.type
_entity.pdbx_description
1 polymer ?
#
loop_
_entity_poly.entity_id
_entity_poly.type
_entity_poly.pdbx_seq_one_letter_code
_entity_poly.pdbx_strand_id
1 'polypeptide(L)'
;MDFIHGNWTDDVINTSTSGDQTIVAASDTSQIFILSMSVIATGDTDVTIKLGSREVGFFKLTAGQSINLSGLANHRGAPYFICEVGEDFILESSAATNLSGTVKWALNQP
;
A
#
# COMPACT_ATOMS: atom_id res chain seq x y z
N MET A 1 -19.77 8.14 -10.59
CA MET A 1 -18.31 8.23 -10.78
C MET A 1 -17.86 9.08 -9.61
N ASP A 2 -17.43 8.45 -8.52
CA ASP A 2 -17.03 9.18 -7.32
C ASP A 2 -15.71 9.88 -7.61
N PHE A 3 -15.72 11.21 -7.51
CA PHE A 3 -14.52 12.01 -7.59
C PHE A 3 -13.83 11.98 -6.23
N ILE A 4 -12.54 11.66 -6.22
CA ILE A 4 -11.73 11.74 -5.00
C ILE A 4 -11.54 13.24 -4.71
N HIS A 5 -12.17 13.73 -3.64
CA HIS A 5 -12.10 15.14 -3.24
C HIS A 5 -10.87 15.48 -2.38
N GLY A 6 -9.96 14.53 -2.19
CA GLY A 6 -8.71 14.71 -1.43
C GLY A 6 -7.54 15.19 -2.28
N ASN A 7 -6.63 15.94 -1.65
CA ASN A 7 -5.31 16.19 -2.20
C ASN A 7 -4.48 14.89 -2.18
N TRP A 8 -3.75 14.62 -3.26
CA TRP A 8 -2.83 13.51 -3.32
C TRP A 8 -1.56 13.80 -2.52
N THR A 9 -1.16 12.84 -1.71
CA THR A 9 0.07 12.81 -0.91
C THR A 9 0.99 11.71 -1.45
N ASP A 10 2.27 12.03 -1.58
CA ASP A 10 3.33 11.07 -1.86
C ASP A 10 4.13 10.85 -0.57
N ASP A 11 4.14 9.62 -0.06
CA ASP A 11 4.88 9.23 1.15
C ASP A 11 5.99 8.22 0.82
N VAL A 12 7.03 8.23 1.64
CA VAL A 12 8.17 7.33 1.54
C VAL A 12 7.89 6.03 2.28
N ILE A 13 8.13 4.90 1.61
CA ILE A 13 8.22 3.58 2.25
C ILE A 13 9.69 3.33 2.60
N ASN A 14 9.97 3.05 3.86
CA ASN A 14 11.30 2.65 4.32
C ASN A 14 11.15 1.79 5.59
N THR A 15 11.00 0.49 5.41
CA THR A 15 10.81 -0.48 6.51
C THR A 15 11.87 -1.56 6.42
N SER A 16 12.32 -2.08 7.57
CA SER A 16 13.41 -3.08 7.62
C SER A 16 13.13 -4.26 8.54
N THR A 17 11.92 -4.35 9.06
CA THR A 17 11.46 -5.41 9.98
C THR A 17 10.48 -6.34 9.27
N SER A 18 10.39 -7.58 9.74
CA SER A 18 9.34 -8.51 9.32
C SER A 18 8.00 -8.21 10.00
N GLY A 19 6.92 -8.74 9.44
CA GLY A 19 5.55 -8.57 9.92
C GLY A 19 4.87 -7.34 9.34
N ASP A 20 3.73 -6.98 9.91
CA ASP A 20 2.88 -5.89 9.43
C ASP A 20 3.54 -4.52 9.67
N GLN A 21 3.69 -3.74 8.61
CA GLN A 21 4.15 -2.35 8.67
C GLN A 21 3.06 -1.42 8.15
N THR A 22 2.55 -0.53 9.00
CA THR A 22 1.58 0.48 8.59
C THR A 22 2.29 1.54 7.74
N ILE A 23 1.88 1.64 6.47
CA ILE A 23 2.43 2.58 5.50
C ILE A 23 1.59 3.85 5.43
N VAL A 24 0.27 3.71 5.45
CA VAL A 24 -0.67 4.83 5.64
C VAL A 24 -1.58 4.48 6.80
N ALA A 25 -1.54 5.31 7.84
CA ALA A 25 -2.37 5.12 9.02
C ALA A 25 -3.85 5.36 8.68
N ALA A 26 -4.73 4.61 9.34
CA ALA A 26 -6.16 4.72 9.23
C ALA A 26 -6.63 6.13 9.55
N SER A 27 -7.72 6.52 8.88
CA SER A 27 -8.50 7.70 9.26
C SER A 27 -9.78 7.24 9.95
N ASP A 28 -10.12 7.90 11.06
CA ASP A 28 -11.34 7.64 11.83
C ASP A 28 -12.59 8.22 11.16
N THR A 29 -12.42 9.07 10.13
CA THR A 29 -13.52 9.83 9.52
C THR A 29 -13.60 9.73 8.01
N SER A 30 -12.56 9.21 7.34
CA SER A 30 -12.45 9.22 5.88
C SER A 30 -11.89 7.91 5.37
N GLN A 31 -12.34 7.48 4.19
CA GLN A 31 -11.70 6.41 3.44
C GLN A 31 -10.34 6.88 2.92
N ILE A 32 -9.41 5.95 2.72
CA ILE A 32 -8.11 6.21 2.11
C ILE A 32 -8.10 5.57 0.72
N PHE A 33 -7.72 6.35 -0.30
CA PHE A 33 -7.49 5.85 -1.65
C PHE A 33 -6.00 5.71 -1.91
N ILE A 34 -5.54 4.51 -2.26
CA ILE A 34 -4.17 4.27 -2.68
C ILE A 34 -4.13 4.19 -4.20
N LEU A 35 -3.50 5.18 -4.84
CA LEU A 35 -3.41 5.28 -6.30
C LEU A 35 -2.28 4.43 -6.87
N SER A 36 -1.12 4.46 -6.24
CA SER A 36 0.05 3.74 -6.70
C SER A 36 1.03 3.48 -5.57
N MET A 37 1.81 2.41 -5.71
CA MET A 37 2.90 2.07 -4.82
C MET A 37 4.05 1.51 -5.65
N SER A 38 5.27 1.89 -5.31
CA SER A 38 6.49 1.27 -5.80
C SER A 38 7.33 0.88 -4.60
N VAL A 39 7.82 -0.36 -4.56
CA VAL A 39 8.71 -0.82 -3.49
C VAL A 39 9.75 -1.78 -4.05
N ILE A 40 10.98 -1.66 -3.57
CA ILE A 40 12.12 -2.52 -3.90
C ILE A 40 12.57 -3.22 -2.63
N ALA A 41 12.79 -4.54 -2.72
CA ALA A 41 13.36 -5.33 -1.63
C ALA A 41 14.88 -5.47 -1.78
N THR A 42 15.64 -5.29 -0.70
CA THR A 42 17.11 -5.49 -0.70
C THR A 42 17.52 -6.94 -0.46
N GLY A 43 16.56 -7.82 -0.19
CA GLY A 43 16.74 -9.21 0.21
C GLY A 43 15.45 -9.99 0.00
N ASP A 44 15.55 -11.31 -0.01
CA ASP A 44 14.42 -12.19 -0.32
C ASP A 44 13.32 -12.07 0.74
N THR A 45 12.09 -11.84 0.31
CA THR A 45 10.93 -11.75 1.19
C THR A 45 9.63 -11.97 0.41
N ASP A 46 8.61 -12.47 1.11
CA ASP A 46 7.24 -12.45 0.62
C ASP A 46 6.59 -11.17 1.13
N VAL A 47 5.98 -10.41 0.22
CA VAL A 47 5.31 -9.14 0.51
C VAL A 47 3.81 -9.32 0.35
N THR A 48 3.07 -9.04 1.42
CA THR A 48 1.59 -9.05 1.42
C THR A 48 1.07 -7.63 1.59
N ILE A 49 0.16 -7.20 0.71
CA ILE A 49 -0.53 -5.93 0.83
C ILE A 49 -1.82 -6.17 1.60
N LYS A 50 -2.05 -5.39 2.66
CA LYS A 50 -3.26 -5.47 3.48
C LYS A 50 -3.96 -4.12 3.61
N LEU A 51 -5.28 -4.18 3.73
CA LEU A 51 -6.18 -3.07 4.07
C LEU A 51 -6.82 -3.44 5.43
N GLY A 52 -6.29 -2.89 6.52
CA GLY A 52 -6.53 -3.42 7.86
C GLY A 52 -6.17 -4.92 7.94
N SER A 53 -7.14 -5.76 8.26
CA SER A 53 -6.96 -7.22 8.30
C SER A 53 -7.14 -7.93 6.95
N ARG A 54 -7.54 -7.22 5.90
CA ARG A 54 -7.87 -7.81 4.59
C ARG A 54 -6.64 -7.88 3.69
N GLU A 55 -6.25 -9.08 3.27
CA GLU A 55 -5.20 -9.26 2.26
C GLU A 55 -5.75 -8.97 0.86
N VAL A 56 -5.03 -8.16 0.10
CA VAL A 56 -5.44 -7.71 -1.25
C VAL A 56 -4.37 -7.91 -2.32
N GLY A 57 -3.16 -8.34 -1.94
CA GLY A 57 -2.09 -8.65 -2.87
C GLY A 57 -0.99 -9.45 -2.21
N PHE A 58 -0.33 -10.32 -2.97
CA PHE A 58 0.77 -11.15 -2.51
C PHE A 58 1.84 -11.25 -3.60
N PHE A 59 3.10 -11.03 -3.23
CA PHE A 59 4.23 -11.01 -4.14
C PHE A 59 5.44 -11.67 -3.51
N LYS A 60 6.14 -12.51 -4.27
CA LYS A 60 7.45 -13.04 -3.86
C LYS A 60 8.53 -12.18 -4.49
N LEU A 61 9.37 -11.55 -3.68
CA LEU A 61 10.46 -10.72 -4.14
C LEU A 61 11.79 -11.36 -3.75
N THR A 62 12.70 -11.44 -4.71
CA THR A 62 14.12 -11.66 -4.44
C THR A 62 14.85 -10.32 -4.30
N ALA A 63 16.07 -10.35 -3.78
CA ALA A 63 16.92 -9.17 -3.68
C ALA A 63 16.99 -8.37 -5.01
N GLY A 64 16.72 -7.07 -4.94
CA GLY A 64 16.72 -6.14 -6.06
C GLY A 64 15.44 -6.14 -6.91
N GLN A 65 14.46 -7.01 -6.64
CA GLN A 65 13.18 -6.98 -7.31
C GLN A 65 12.24 -5.91 -6.75
N SER A 66 11.31 -5.46 -7.59
CA SER A 66 10.37 -4.39 -7.28
C SER A 66 8.93 -4.77 -7.56
N ILE A 67 8.01 -4.29 -6.74
CA ILE A 67 6.59 -4.23 -7.03
C ILE A 67 6.28 -2.82 -7.52
N ASN A 68 5.51 -2.71 -8.59
CA ASN A 68 4.92 -1.44 -9.00
C ASN A 68 3.43 -1.64 -9.27
N LEU A 69 2.59 -0.98 -8.49
CA LEU A 69 1.13 -1.06 -8.57
C LEU A 69 0.52 0.04 -9.46
N SER A 70 1.33 0.94 -10.03
CA SER A 70 0.82 1.95 -10.95
C SER A 70 0.23 1.25 -12.18
N GLY A 71 -1.09 1.34 -12.36
CA GLY A 71 -1.77 0.76 -13.52
C GLY A 71 -2.18 -0.71 -13.37
N LEU A 72 -2.04 -1.32 -12.19
CA LEU A 72 -2.78 -2.54 -11.91
C LEU A 72 -4.25 -2.18 -11.71
N ALA A 73 -5.05 -2.35 -12.76
CA ALA A 73 -6.50 -2.29 -12.64
C ALA A 73 -6.92 -3.35 -11.62
N ASN A 74 -7.25 -2.95 -10.40
CA ASN A 74 -7.78 -3.90 -9.46
C ASN A 74 -9.18 -4.33 -9.88
N HIS A 75 -9.52 -5.56 -9.50
CA HIS A 75 -10.63 -6.43 -9.94
C HIS A 75 -12.07 -5.89 -9.75
N ARG A 76 -12.25 -4.57 -9.62
CA ARG A 76 -13.55 -3.88 -9.59
C ARG A 76 -13.63 -2.68 -10.55
N GLY A 77 -12.70 -2.58 -11.51
CA GLY A 77 -12.72 -1.51 -12.52
C GLY A 77 -12.33 -0.13 -11.99
N ALA A 78 -11.70 -0.07 -10.80
CA ALA A 78 -11.23 1.17 -10.19
C ALA A 78 -9.69 1.24 -10.23
N PRO A 79 -9.10 2.42 -10.48
CA PRO A 79 -7.65 2.61 -10.56
C PRO A 79 -6.97 2.75 -9.18
N TYR A 80 -7.63 2.37 -8.09
CA TYR A 80 -7.16 2.57 -6.72
C TYR A 80 -7.55 1.40 -5.80
N PHE A 81 -6.78 1.21 -4.72
CA PHE A 81 -7.23 0.46 -3.54
C PHE A 81 -7.98 1.41 -2.60
N ILE A 82 -8.99 0.90 -1.91
CA ILE A 82 -9.79 1.66 -0.94
C ILE A 82 -9.63 1.02 0.43
N CYS A 83 -8.96 1.72 1.36
CA CYS A 83 -9.07 1.41 2.78
C CYS A 83 -10.36 2.06 3.29
N GLU A 84 -11.21 1.26 3.91
CA GLU A 84 -12.40 1.77 4.57
C GLU A 84 -12.03 2.62 5.79
N VAL A 85 -13.00 3.35 6.33
CA VAL A 85 -12.81 4.11 7.59
C VAL A 85 -12.31 3.16 8.68
N GLY A 86 -11.21 3.52 9.35
CA GLY A 86 -10.55 2.69 10.36
C GLY A 86 -9.61 1.59 9.82
N GLU A 87 -9.40 1.48 8.50
CA GLU A 87 -8.43 0.54 7.93
C GLU A 87 -7.10 1.22 7.56
N ASP A 88 -6.01 0.65 8.05
CA ASP A 88 -4.65 1.02 7.65
C ASP A 88 -4.31 0.45 6.26
N PHE A 89 -3.44 1.14 5.51
CA PHE A 89 -2.72 0.51 4.40
C PHE A 89 -1.43 -0.11 4.93
N ILE A 90 -1.30 -1.43 4.85
CA ILE A 90 -0.22 -2.20 5.47
C ILE A 90 0.58 -2.94 4.40
N LEU A 91 1.89 -2.95 4.59
CA LEU A 91 2.83 -3.81 3.88
C LEU A 91 3.40 -4.81 4.88
N GLU A 92 3.04 -6.09 4.74
CA GLU A 92 3.59 -7.18 5.53
C GLU A 92 4.77 -7.80 4.78
N SER A 93 5.83 -8.13 5.53
CA SER A 93 7.04 -8.77 5.00
C SER A 93 7.36 -10.02 5.80
N SER A 94 7.51 -11.16 5.12
CA SER A 94 7.80 -12.44 5.80
C SER A 94 9.21 -12.52 6.40
N ALA A 95 10.13 -11.67 5.94
CA ALA A 95 11.50 -11.58 6.42
C ALA A 95 11.92 -10.14 6.76
N ALA A 96 12.90 -9.99 7.67
CA ALA A 96 13.53 -8.71 7.97
C ALA A 96 14.49 -8.33 6.84
N THR A 97 14.00 -7.50 5.92
CA THR A 97 14.75 -6.96 4.78
C THR A 97 14.32 -5.52 4.55
N ASN A 98 15.19 -4.69 3.95
CA ASN A 98 14.81 -3.32 3.66
C ASN A 98 13.85 -3.29 2.46
N LEU A 99 12.67 -2.75 2.69
CA LEU A 99 11.67 -2.39 1.69
C LEU A 99 11.67 -0.87 1.55
N SER A 100 12.04 -0.39 0.36
CA SER A 100 12.18 1.04 0.09
C SER A 100 11.40 1.46 -1.15
N GLY A 101 10.76 2.63 -1.11
CA GLY A 101 10.02 3.15 -2.24
C GLY A 101 9.04 4.25 -1.88
N THR A 102 7.91 4.31 -2.58
CA THR A 102 6.90 5.37 -2.41
C THR A 102 5.48 4.84 -2.50
N VAL A 103 4.56 5.52 -1.84
CA VAL A 103 3.12 5.33 -1.97
C VAL A 103 2.46 6.67 -2.29
N LYS A 104 1.46 6.65 -3.17
CA LYS A 104 0.63 7.81 -3.47
C LYS A 104 -0.80 7.57 -3.04
N TRP A 105 -1.34 8.44 -2.19
CA TRP A 105 -2.63 8.25 -1.57
C TRP A 105 -3.40 9.56 -1.34
N ALA A 106 -4.70 9.48 -1.05
CA ALA A 106 -5.54 10.63 -0.71
C ALA A 106 -6.66 10.21 0.25
N LEU A 107 -7.15 11.15 1.07
CA LEU A 107 -8.36 10.96 1.86
C LEU A 107 -9.61 11.27 1.03
N ASN A 108 -10.65 10.46 1.17
CA ASN A 108 -11.98 10.85 0.72
C ASN A 108 -12.50 11.95 1.66
N GLN A 109 -12.40 13.21 1.23
CA GLN A 109 -13.07 14.30 1.93
C GLN A 109 -14.58 14.18 1.65
N PRO A 110 -15.44 14.24 2.69
CA PRO A 110 -16.89 14.19 2.52
C PRO A 110 -17.43 15.35 1.69
#